data_AF-K2EFL7-F1
#
_entry.id   AF-K2EFL7-F1
#
_cell.length_a   1.000
_cell.length_b   1.000
_cell.length_c   1.000
_cell.angle_alpha   90.00
_cell.angle_beta   90.00
_cell.angle_gamma   90.00
#
_symmetry.space_group_name_H-M   'P 1'
#
loop_
_entity.id
_entity.type
_entity.pdbx_description
1 polymer ?
#
loop_
_entity_poly.entity_id
_entity_poly.type
_entity_poly.pdbx_seq_one_letter_code
_entity_poly.pdbx_strand_id
1 'polypeptide(L)' 'YDEGLEKGLEKGREEGIEKVARNMLSKGIDVEIIASVTGLTPQAIRQLH' A
#
# COMPACT_ATOMS: atom_id res chain seq x y z
N TYR A 1 -11.24 8.11 24.01
CA TYR A 1 -10.67 6.75 23.86
C TYR A 1 -10.68 6.29 22.40
N ASP A 2 -11.50 6.89 21.53
CA ASP A 2 -11.66 6.44 20.14
C ASP A 2 -10.53 6.84 19.19
N GLU A 3 -9.87 7.99 19.41
CA GLU A 3 -8.79 8.45 18.51
C GLU A 3 -7.61 7.47 18.39
N GLY A 4 -7.28 6.75 19.47
CA GLY A 4 -6.18 5.78 19.45
C GLY A 4 -6.49 4.56 18.60
N LEU A 5 -7.76 4.12 18.62
CA LEU A 5 -8.21 2.99 17.80
C LEU A 5 -8.31 3.39 16.33
N GLU A 6 -8.85 4.57 16.04
CA GLU A 6 -8.97 5.09 14.68
C GLU A 6 -7.60 5.26 14.01
N LYS A 7 -6.64 5.89 14.70
CA LYS A 7 -5.25 6.00 14.23
C LYS A 7 -4.59 4.64 14.00
N GLY A 8 -4.87 3.67 14.88
CA GLY A 8 -4.35 2.30 14.73
C GLY A 8 -4.91 1.59 13.49
N LEU A 9 -6.21 1.73 13.24
CA LEU A 9 -6.88 1.17 12.07
C LEU A 9 -6.42 1.82 10.76
N GLU A 10 -6.30 3.14 10.74
CA GLU A 10 -5.81 3.88 9.57
C GLU A 10 -4.37 3.46 9.23
N LYS A 11 -3.47 3.48 10.23
CA LYS A 11 -2.08 3.05 10.06
C LYS A 11 -1.96 1.59 9.61
N GLY A 12 -2.73 0.68 10.21
CA GLY A 12 -2.72 -0.72 9.82
C GLY A 12 -3.22 -0.94 8.39
N ARG A 13 -4.19 -0.14 7.94
CA ARG A 13 -4.69 -0.16 6.57
C ARG A 13 -3.61 0.30 5.58
N GLU A 14 -2.94 1.40 5.87
CA GLU A 14 -1.83 1.93 5.04
C GLU A 14 -0.68 0.93 4.93
N GLU A 15 -0.18 0.43 6.07
CA GLU A 15 0.90 -0.57 6.11
C GLU A 15 0.51 -1.86 5.37
N GLY A 16 -0.76 -2.28 5.48
CA GLY A 16 -1.29 -3.43 4.76
C GLY A 16 -1.27 -3.25 3.24
N ILE A 17 -1.71 -2.09 2.75
CA ILE A 17 -1.72 -1.74 1.32
C ILE A 17 -0.29 -1.71 0.78
N GLU A 18 0.64 -1.05 1.48
CA GLU A 18 2.05 -0.99 1.06
C GLU A 18 2.71 -2.37 1.02
N LYS A 19 2.45 -3.22 2.03
CA LYS A 19 2.97 -4.59 2.07
C LYS A 19 2.51 -5.41 0.87
N VAL A 20 1.24 -5.29 0.48
CA VAL A 20 0.70 -5.98 -0.70
C VAL A 20 1.37 -5.45 -1.97
N ALA A 21 1.48 -4.13 -2.13
CA ALA A 21 2.14 -3.51 -3.28
C ALA A 21 3.61 -3.94 -3.41
N ARG A 22 4.38 -3.98 -2.32
CA ARG A 22 5.77 -4.49 -2.28
C ARG A 22 5.86 -5.94 -2.76
N ASN A 23 4.97 -6.80 -2.27
CA ASN A 23 4.94 -8.21 -2.66
C ASN A 23 4.56 -8.41 -4.14
N MET A 24 3.72 -7.54 -4.69
CA MET A 24 3.38 -7.56 -6.11
C MET A 24 4.56 -7.12 -6.97
N LEU A 25 5.23 -6.03 -6.59
CA LEU A 25 6.46 -5.57 -7.23
C LEU A 25 7.54 -6.66 -7.23
N SER A 26 7.75 -7.32 -6.10
CA SER A 26 8.75 -8.39 -5.97
C SER A 26 8.44 -9.61 -6.85
N LYS A 27 7.19 -9.76 -7.29
CA LYS A 27 6.74 -10.80 -8.23
C LYS A 27 6.83 -10.35 -9.70
N GLY A 28 7.33 -9.14 -9.96
CA GLY A 28 7.47 -8.59 -11.30
C GLY A 28 6.14 -8.10 -11.91
N ILE A 29 5.13 -7.82 -11.08
CA ILE A 29 3.86 -7.25 -11.55
C ILE A 29 4.10 -5.78 -11.94
N ASP A 30 3.51 -5.37 -13.05
CA ASP A 30 3.65 -4.02 -13.58
C ASP A 30 3.06 -2.96 -12.63
N VAL A 31 3.74 -1.81 -12.54
CA VAL A 31 3.38 -0.71 -11.64
C VAL A 31 1.96 -0.19 -11.88
N GLU A 32 1.51 -0.13 -13.14
CA GLU A 32 0.17 0.35 -13.47
C GLU A 32 -0.91 -0.63 -13.01
N ILE A 33 -0.63 -1.94 -13.09
CA ILE A 33 -1.52 -2.97 -12.54
C ILE A 33 -1.60 -2.83 -11.02
N ILE A 34 -0.45 -2.69 -10.35
CA ILE A 34 -0.41 -2.52 -8.89
C ILE A 34 -1.18 -1.27 -8.47
N ALA A 35 -1.03 -0.16 -9.20
CA ALA A 35 -1.77 1.08 -8.95
C ALA A 35 -3.28 0.87 -9.04
N SER A 36 -3.75 0.17 -10.09
CA SER A 36 -5.18 -0.11 -10.26
C SER A 36 -5.78 -0.98 -9.15
N VAL A 37 -5.00 -1.93 -8.59
CA VAL A 37 -5.47 -2.88 -7.57
C VAL A 37 -5.41 -2.30 -6.16
N THR A 38 -4.34 -1.57 -5.85
CA THR A 38 -4.06 -1.07 -4.50
C THR A 38 -4.61 0.33 -4.25
N GLY A 39 -4.93 1.06 -5.32
CA GLY A 39 -5.32 2.48 -5.25
C GLY A 39 -4.15 3.43 -4.97
N LEU A 40 -2.91 2.92 -4.91
CA LEU A 40 -1.71 3.74 -4.78
C LEU A 40 -1.38 4.43 -6.11
N THR A 41 -0.72 5.57 -6.03
CA THR A 41 -0.17 6.22 -7.22
C THR A 41 1.05 5.42 -7.73
N PRO A 42 1.31 5.42 -9.04
CA PRO A 42 2.54 4.85 -9.59
C PRO A 42 3.82 5.41 -8.94
N GLN A 43 3.80 6.68 -8.51
CA GLN A 43 4.90 7.30 -7.78
C GLN A 43 5.10 6.70 -6.39
N ALA A 44 4.02 6.51 -5.62
CA ALA A 44 4.10 5.88 -4.30
C ALA A 44 4.64 4.45 -4.41
N ILE A 45 4.16 3.69 -5.39
CA ILE A 45 4.64 2.32 -5.65
C ILE A 45 6.14 2.32 -5.98
N ARG A 46 6.60 3.26 -6.81
CA ARG A 46 8.04 3.41 -7.14
C ARG A 46 8.93 3.80 -5.95
N GLN A 47 8.35 4.24 -4.82
CA GLN A 47 9.07 4.51 -3.58
C GLN A 47 9.10 3.31 -2.62
N LEU A 48 8.36 2.24 -2.93
CA LEU A 48 8.35 1.00 -2.15
C LEU A 48 9.56 0.07 -2.47
N HIS A 49 10.53 0.56 -3.23
CA HIS A 49 11.73 -0.16 -3.66
C HIS A 49 12.78 -0.22 -2.55
#